data_AF-I2CPV6-F1
#
_entry.id   AF-I2CPV6-F1
#
_cell.length_a   1.000
_cell.length_b   1.000
_cell.length_c   1.000
_cell.angle_alpha   90.00
_cell.angle_beta   90.00
_cell.angle_gamma   90.00
#
_symmetry.space_group_name_H-M   'P 1'
#
loop_
_entity.id
_entity.type
_entity.pdbx_description
1 polymer ?
#
loop_
_entity_poly.entity_id
_entity_poly.type
_entity_poly.pdbx_seq_one_letter_code
_entity_poly.pdbx_strand_id
1 'polypeptide(L)'
;LLLFLLAEVSNLYCHLLLSSLRPSTTIGAPPSRPIPHGFLFRYLACPNYLCEVLAWVGFSLLTFLPLSFLFTLVGASQMLQWAQLKHKAYLKEHGDAYKKLKRRAMIPGIL
;
A
#
# COMPACT_ATOMS: atom_id res chain seq x y z
N LEU A 1 -2.47 -5.28 20.47
CA LEU A 1 -1.62 -4.08 20.62
C LEU A 1 -0.33 -4.18 19.81
N LEU A 2 0.50 -5.22 20.00
CA LEU A 2 1.74 -5.39 19.22
C LEU A 2 1.51 -5.39 17.70
N LEU A 3 0.49 -6.10 17.23
CA LEU A 3 0.15 -6.15 15.80
C LEU A 3 -0.26 -4.78 15.23
N PHE A 4 -1.04 -4.01 15.99
CA PHE A 4 -1.43 -2.65 15.63
C PHE A 4 -0.21 -1.73 15.52
N LEU A 5 0.67 -1.74 16.53
CA LEU A 5 1.87 -0.91 16.54
C LEU A 5 2.84 -1.27 15.42
N LEU A 6 3.08 -2.56 15.17
CA LEU A 6 3.94 -3.02 14.07
C LEU A 6 3.37 -2.62 12.71
N ALA A 7 2.05 -2.70 12.53
CA ALA A 7 1.37 -2.31 11.32
C ALA A 7 1.46 -0.79 11.08
N GLU A 8 1.22 0.03 12.10
CA GLU A 8 1.35 1.49 12.03
C GLU A 8 2.78 1.94 11.75
N VAL A 9 3.79 1.35 12.41
CA VAL A 9 5.21 1.67 12.14
C VAL A 9 5.59 1.28 10.72
N SER A 10 5.12 0.12 10.24
CA SER A 10 5.36 -0.32 8.86
C SER A 10 4.66 0.58 7.84
N ASN A 11 3.45 1.05 8.15
CA ASN A 11 2.71 2.00 7.34
C ASN A 11 3.43 3.34 7.27
N LEU A 12 3.86 3.89 8.42
CA LEU A 12 4.64 5.11 8.49
C LEU A 12 5.93 5.01 7.67
N TYR A 13 6.66 3.90 7.80
CA TYR A 13 7.88 3.68 7.02
C TYR A 13 7.61 3.68 5.52
N CYS A 14 6.54 3.01 5.08
CA CYS A 14 6.15 3.00 3.68
C CYS A 14 5.70 4.38 3.17
N HIS A 15 5.07 5.19 4.02
CA HIS A 15 4.76 6.59 3.73
C HIS A 15 5.98 7.49 3.63
N LEU A 16 6.97 7.33 4.51
CA LEU A 16 8.24 8.05 4.44
C LEU A 16 8.98 7.74 3.14
N LEU A 17 8.98 6.47 2.71
CA LEU A 17 9.56 6.05 1.44
C LEU A 17 8.80 6.61 0.24
N LEU A 18 7.46 6.72 0.29
CA LEU A 18 6.70 7.42 -0.74
C LEU A 18 6.93 8.93 -0.75
N SER A 19 7.13 9.53 0.42
CA SER A 19 7.38 10.97 0.56
C SER A 19 8.74 11.35 -0.02
N SER A 20 9.77 10.53 0.18
CA SER A 20 11.10 10.77 -0.38
C SER A 20 11.14 10.64 -1.92
N LEU A 21 10.15 9.98 -2.51
CA LEU A 21 10.00 9.83 -3.96
C LEU A 21 9.26 10.98 -4.63
N ARG A 22 8.64 11.89 -3.86
CA ARG A 22 8.05 13.09 -4.46
C ARG A 22 9.20 14.00 -4.90
N PRO A 23 9.33 14.31 -6.20
CA PRO A 23 10.29 15.31 -6.63
C PRO A 23 9.96 16.62 -5.92
N SER A 24 10.99 17.29 -5.38
CA SER A 24 10.88 18.62 -4.83
C SER A 24 10.33 19.54 -5.92
N THR A 25 9.05 19.89 -5.81
CA THR A 25 8.30 20.91 -6.54
C THR A 25 9.09 21.54 -7.70
N THR A 26 9.14 20.85 -8.84
CA THR A 26 9.51 21.51 -10.10
C THR A 26 8.21 22.02 -10.70
N ILE A 27 7.94 23.31 -10.54
CA ILE A 27 6.75 23.98 -11.06
C ILE A 27 6.67 23.70 -12.57
N GLY A 28 5.68 22.91 -13.00
CA GLY A 28 5.41 22.63 -14.42
C GLY A 28 5.81 21.25 -14.96
N ALA A 29 6.43 20.35 -14.17
CA ALA A 29 6.68 18.97 -14.62
C ALA A 29 5.41 18.11 -14.48
N PRO A 30 5.08 17.22 -15.45
CA PRO A 30 4.00 16.26 -15.26
C PRO A 30 4.27 15.43 -14.00
N PRO A 31 3.24 14.98 -13.26
CA PRO A 31 3.42 14.21 -12.04
C PRO A 31 4.12 12.89 -12.38
N SER A 32 5.45 12.87 -12.30
CA SER A 32 6.22 11.65 -12.46
C SER A 32 5.90 10.79 -11.24
N ARG A 33 5.38 9.57 -11.47
CA ARG A 33 5.17 8.57 -10.43
C ARG A 33 6.33 7.59 -10.46
N PRO A 34 7.51 7.93 -9.89
CA PRO A 34 8.63 7.01 -9.89
C PRO A 34 8.22 5.72 -9.16
N ILE A 35 8.71 4.59 -9.67
CA ILE A 35 8.45 3.29 -9.06
C ILE A 35 9.16 3.26 -7.70
N PRO A 36 8.45 3.09 -6.57
CA PRO A 36 9.09 2.98 -5.27
C PRO A 36 9.96 1.72 -5.20
N HIS A 37 11.17 1.84 -4.68
CA HIS A 37 12.08 0.71 -4.43
C HIS A 37 12.49 0.69 -2.95
N GLY A 38 12.50 -0.51 -2.34
CA GLY A 38 12.88 -0.71 -0.94
C GLY A 38 11.78 -1.36 -0.09
N PHE A 39 12.18 -2.03 0.99
CA PHE A 39 11.29 -2.69 1.97
C PHE A 39 10.21 -3.57 1.30
N LEU A 40 8.95 -3.49 1.74
CA LEU A 40 7.84 -4.27 1.15
C LEU A 40 7.51 -3.87 -0.30
N PHE A 41 7.98 -2.73 -0.82
CA PHE A 41 7.76 -2.35 -2.22
C PHE A 41 8.52 -3.26 -3.20
N ARG A 42 9.46 -4.08 -2.72
CA ARG A 42 10.09 -5.13 -3.54
C ARG A 42 9.10 -6.21 -3.95
N TYR A 43 8.10 -6.49 -3.12
CA TYR A 43 7.13 -7.57 -3.32
C TYR A 43 5.74 -7.06 -3.71
N LEU A 44 5.35 -5.89 -3.19
CA LEU A 44 4.02 -5.31 -3.34
C LEU A 44 4.06 -3.95 -4.04
N ALA A 45 3.05 -3.68 -4.85
CA ALA A 45 2.84 -2.38 -5.49
C ALA A 45 2.43 -1.32 -4.46
N CYS A 46 1.58 -1.69 -3.49
CA CYS A 46 1.04 -0.82 -2.46
C CYS A 46 1.09 -1.47 -1.08
N PRO A 47 2.29 -1.61 -0.47
CA PRO A 47 2.44 -2.21 0.85
C PRO A 47 1.81 -1.39 1.98
N ASN A 48 1.64 -0.07 1.81
CA ASN A 48 0.91 0.78 2.77
C ASN A 48 -0.49 0.23 3.05
N TYR A 49 -1.24 -0.11 1.99
CA TYR A 49 -2.60 -0.60 2.15
C TYR A 49 -2.67 -1.94 2.90
N LEU A 50 -1.68 -2.81 2.70
CA LEU A 50 -1.59 -4.04 3.48
C LEU A 50 -1.30 -3.76 4.96
N CYS A 51 -0.41 -2.80 5.25
CA CYS A 51 -0.12 -2.38 6.62
C CYS A 51 -1.35 -1.74 7.28
N GLU A 52 -2.07 -0.89 6.55
CA GLU A 52 -3.28 -0.24 7.03
C GLU A 52 -4.38 -1.25 7.36
N VAL A 53 -4.61 -2.25 6.48
CA VAL A 53 -5.55 -3.35 6.78
C VAL A 53 -5.11 -4.14 8.01
N LEU A 54 -3.81 -4.44 8.17
CA LEU A 54 -3.30 -5.10 9.37
C LEU A 54 -3.49 -4.26 10.64
N ALA A 55 -3.34 -2.94 10.55
CA ALA A 55 -3.62 -2.03 11.67
C ALA A 55 -5.10 -2.12 12.06
N TRP A 56 -6.01 -2.02 11.09
CA TRP A 56 -7.45 -2.14 11.33
C TRP A 56 -7.85 -3.51 11.90
N VAL A 57 -7.25 -4.61 11.42
CA VAL A 57 -7.43 -5.95 12.02
C VAL A 57 -6.95 -5.98 13.46
N GLY A 58 -5.77 -5.41 13.75
CA GLY A 58 -5.24 -5.30 15.11
C GLY A 58 -6.14 -4.47 16.02
N PHE A 59 -6.75 -3.42 15.51
CA PHE A 59 -7.71 -2.59 16.23
C PHE A 59 -9.04 -3.31 16.50
N SER A 60 -9.59 -4.03 15.51
CA SER A 60 -10.79 -4.85 15.69
C SER A 60 -10.58 -5.96 16.72
N LEU A 61 -9.39 -6.58 16.73
CA LEU A 61 -9.02 -7.57 17.75
C LEU A 61 -8.83 -6.97 19.15
N LEU A 62 -8.47 -5.70 19.26
CA LEU A 62 -8.33 -5.03 20.56
C LEU A 62 -9.68 -4.60 21.14
N THR A 63 -10.58 -4.11 20.29
CA THR A 63 -11.87 -3.58 20.71
C THR A 63 -12.96 -4.66 20.80
N PHE A 64 -12.79 -5.80 20.11
CA PHE A 64 -13.78 -6.87 19.99
C PHE A 64 -15.17 -6.38 19.55
N LEU A 65 -15.23 -5.25 18.84
CA LEU A 65 -16.48 -4.66 18.37
C LEU A 65 -16.85 -5.23 16.99
N PRO A 66 -18.04 -5.83 16.82
CA PRO A 66 -18.48 -6.36 15.53
C PRO A 66 -18.48 -5.30 14.42
N LEU A 67 -18.82 -4.05 14.76
CA LEU A 67 -18.78 -2.91 13.84
C LEU A 67 -17.36 -2.61 13.36
N SER A 68 -16.35 -2.79 14.20
CA SER A 68 -14.95 -2.62 13.80
C SER A 68 -14.54 -3.66 12.78
N PHE A 69 -14.95 -4.93 12.95
CA PHE A 69 -14.67 -5.98 11.95
C PHE A 69 -15.34 -5.69 10.61
N LEU A 70 -16.59 -5.23 10.63
CA LEU A 70 -17.30 -4.85 9.41
C LEU A 70 -16.60 -3.67 8.70
N PHE A 71 -16.21 -2.64 9.46
CA PHE A 71 -15.46 -1.51 8.93
C PHE A 71 -14.13 -1.95 8.30
N THR A 72 -13.39 -2.81 8.98
CA THR A 72 -12.13 -3.37 8.47
C THR A 72 -12.33 -4.16 7.19
N LEU A 73 -13.38 -4.99 7.08
CA LEU A 73 -13.67 -5.77 5.88
C LEU A 73 -14.04 -4.87 4.68
N VAL A 74 -14.93 -3.91 4.90
CA VAL A 74 -15.33 -2.95 3.86
C VAL A 74 -14.14 -2.12 3.42
N GLY A 75 -13.38 -1.56 4.37
CA GLY A 75 -12.17 -0.78 4.08
C GLY A 75 -11.11 -1.59 3.33
N ALA A 76 -10.86 -2.83 3.74
CA ALA A 76 -9.92 -3.72 3.06
C ALA A 76 -10.35 -4.01 1.62
N SER A 77 -11.65 -4.23 1.37
CA SER A 77 -12.17 -4.47 0.02
C SER A 77 -11.96 -3.25 -0.90
N GLN A 78 -12.20 -2.05 -0.38
CA GLN A 78 -12.03 -0.80 -1.12
C GLN A 78 -10.55 -0.52 -1.41
N MET A 79 -9.68 -0.69 -0.43
CA MET A 79 -8.24 -0.54 -0.61
C MET A 79 -7.66 -1.55 -1.61
N LEU A 80 -8.19 -2.78 -1.63
CA LEU A 80 -7.78 -3.80 -2.60
C LEU A 80 -8.11 -3.36 -4.04
N GLN A 81 -9.31 -2.82 -4.27
CA GLN A 81 -9.69 -2.27 -5.57
C GLN A 81 -8.76 -1.12 -5.98
N TRP A 82 -8.46 -0.21 -5.05
CA TRP A 82 -7.54 0.90 -5.31
C TRP A 82 -6.11 0.43 -5.59
N ALA A 83 -5.63 -0.60 -4.89
CA ALA A 83 -4.32 -1.18 -5.11
C ALA A 83 -4.22 -1.78 -6.52
N GLN A 84 -5.26 -2.50 -6.98
CA GLN A 84 -5.32 -3.05 -8.32
C GLN A 84 -5.33 -1.96 -9.40
N LEU A 85 -6.10 -0.89 -9.21
CA LEU A 85 -6.14 0.24 -10.12
C LEU A 85 -4.77 0.93 -10.21
N LYS A 86 -4.10 1.15 -9.06
CA LYS A 86 -2.74 1.69 -9.04
C LYS A 86 -1.74 0.76 -9.72
N HIS A 87 -1.82 -0.54 -9.48
CA HIS A 87 -0.95 -1.52 -10.13
C HIS A 87 -1.11 -1.51 -11.66
N LYS A 88 -2.35 -1.43 -12.16
CA LYS A 88 -2.63 -1.25 -13.59
C LYS A 88 -2.10 0.08 -14.14
N ALA A 89 -2.21 1.17 -13.38
CA ALA A 89 -1.67 2.46 -13.76
C ALA A 89 -0.13 2.40 -13.89
N TYR A 90 0.57 1.79 -12.93
CA TYR A 90 2.01 1.58 -13.01
C TYR A 90 2.43 0.73 -14.21
N LEU A 91 1.68 -0.32 -14.53
CA LEU A 91 1.91 -1.12 -15.75
C LEU A 91 1.73 -0.30 -17.03
N LYS A 92 0.74 0.61 -17.07
CA LYS A 92 0.50 1.47 -18.23
C LYS A 92 1.60 2.54 -18.40
N GLU A 93 2.09 3.08 -17.30
CA GLU A 93 3.07 4.17 -17.29
C GLU A 93 4.51 3.67 -17.49
N HIS A 94 4.87 2.53 -16.90
CA HIS A 94 6.24 2.01 -16.89
C HIS A 94 6.43 0.70 -17.67
N GLY A 95 5.36 0.18 -18.27
CA GLY A 95 5.39 -0.95 -19.22
C GLY A 95 6.25 -2.13 -18.76
N ASP A 96 7.21 -2.51 -19.61
CA ASP A 96 8.10 -3.66 -19.40
C ASP A 96 9.04 -3.50 -18.19
N ALA A 97 9.43 -2.27 -17.83
CA ALA A 97 10.29 -2.03 -16.68
C ALA A 97 9.59 -2.44 -15.37
N TYR A 98 8.28 -2.17 -15.26
CA TYR A 98 7.48 -2.58 -14.11
C TYR A 98 7.06 -4.06 -14.17
N LYS A 99 6.79 -4.58 -15.37
CA LYS A 99 6.43 -6.00 -15.57
C LYS A 99 7.57 -6.95 -15.12
N LYS A 100 8.84 -6.55 -15.31
CA LYS A 100 10.01 -7.30 -14.83
C LYS A 100 10.08 -7.43 -13.30
N LEU A 101 9.46 -6.51 -12.55
CA LEU A 101 9.52 -6.50 -11.09
C LEU A 101 8.60 -7.54 -10.44
N LYS A 102 7.69 -8.19 -11.20
CA LYS A 102 6.76 -9.25 -10.73
C LYS A 102 6.07 -8.91 -9.40
N ARG A 103 5.74 -7.63 -9.19
CA ARG A 103 5.12 -7.14 -7.96
C ARG A 103 3.64 -7.52 -7.94
N ARG A 104 3.14 -7.83 -6.75
CA ARG A 104 1.73 -8.11 -6.49
C ARG A 104 1.00 -6.83 -6.11
N ALA A 105 -0.32 -6.77 -6.30
CA ALA A 105 -1.07 -5.54 -6.07
C ALA A 105 -1.11 -5.17 -4.58
N MET A 106 -1.47 -6.12 -3.72
CA MET A 106 -1.65 -5.86 -2.29
C MET A 106 -1.40 -7.08 -1.39
N ILE A 107 -1.80 -8.30 -1.79
CA ILE A 107 -1.73 -9.47 -0.91
C ILE A 107 -0.75 -10.50 -1.48
N PRO A 108 0.32 -10.86 -0.75
CA PRO A 108 1.19 -11.96 -1.15
C PRO A 108 0.39 -13.26 -1.13
N GLY A 109 0.26 -13.91 -2.29
CA GLY A 109 -0.43 -15.20 -2.43
C GLY A 109 -1.70 -15.18 -3.28
N ILE A 110 -2.43 -14.06 -3.32
CA ILE A 110 -3.74 -13.99 -4.03
C ILE A 110 -3.68 -13.03 -5.23
N LEU A 111 -3.13 -11.81 -5.04
CA LEU A 111 -3.10 -10.73 -6.04
C LEU A 111 -1.96 -9.73 -5.83
#